data_AF-A0A1F3VDG1-F1
#
_entry.id   AF-A0A1F3VDG1-F1
#
_cell.length_a   1.000
_cell.length_b   1.000
_cell.length_c   1.000
_cell.angle_alpha   90.00
_cell.angle_beta   90.00
_cell.angle_gamma   90.00
#
_symmetry.space_group_name_H-M   'P 1'
#
loop_
_entity.id
_entity.type
_entity.pdbx_description
1 polymer ?
#
loop_
_entity_poly.entity_id
_entity_poly.type
_entity_poly.pdbx_seq_one_letter_code
_entity_poly.pdbx_strand_id
1 'polypeptide(L)'
;MKKIIFALSFISIQAYIYAFVDNSNPTNCKECHTCDKPSTQALCLHPCPRHETTNSNKHNLSEGPGIVFFKDIAEHFTPVKFDHRAHADMSSLGVEKCNFCHHFTPPGKIQPCRDCHTKNSEDLKRPGLKGAYHRQCLGCHREWSHDNKCFSCHENTDKKTPVDPSDKSDIIANAHPKIQSPQTLVYKTPYRKAPIVTFHHGQHIKSFGLQCVNCHEKFTCGNCHDSDPNKKKKRTMQQVHQSCDKCHRADNCSKCHSLKEMAPFNHADKGWKLNYPHSKLACKECHKTPEEKPKKECKFCHKTEWTRQNFNHNSTGLKIDAAHSMFECSYCHSENNTFKVFCNKCHFDGRDPKKKPVGEYLTL
;
A
#
# COMPACT_ATOMS: atom_id res chain seq x y z
N MET A 1 2.57 80.80 41.16
CA MET A 1 1.74 79.67 41.63
C MET A 1 0.55 79.48 40.70
N LYS A 2 0.13 78.22 40.54
CA LYS A 2 -1.06 77.68 39.85
C LYS A 2 -0.99 77.42 38.33
N LYS A 3 -0.86 76.12 38.04
CA LYS A 3 -1.16 75.39 36.79
C LYS A 3 -2.66 75.39 36.52
N ILE A 4 -3.07 75.41 35.24
CA ILE A 4 -4.33 74.82 34.78
C ILE A 4 -4.07 74.06 33.47
N ILE A 5 -4.67 72.87 33.42
CA ILE A 5 -4.51 71.75 32.48
C ILE A 5 -5.50 71.91 31.32
N PHE A 6 -5.10 71.63 30.09
CA PHE A 6 -6.01 71.38 28.96
C PHE A 6 -5.87 69.93 28.48
N ALA A 7 -6.98 69.21 28.51
CA ALA A 7 -7.12 67.86 27.99
C ALA A 7 -7.35 67.91 26.47
N LEU A 8 -6.59 67.14 25.70
CA LEU A 8 -6.76 66.95 24.26
C LEU A 8 -7.16 65.49 23.99
N SER A 9 -8.38 65.33 23.49
CA SER A 9 -8.96 64.07 23.01
C SER A 9 -8.33 63.65 21.70
N PHE A 10 -7.71 62.46 21.66
CA PHE A 10 -7.24 61.83 20.42
C PHE A 10 -8.38 61.07 19.73
N ILE A 11 -8.73 61.49 18.51
CA ILE A 11 -9.58 60.76 17.59
C ILE A 11 -8.66 59.86 16.75
N SER A 12 -8.86 58.54 16.84
CA SER A 12 -8.16 57.54 16.01
C SER A 12 -8.83 57.46 14.64
N ILE A 13 -8.09 57.79 13.58
CA ILE A 13 -8.48 57.51 12.18
C ILE A 13 -7.67 56.31 11.72
N GLN A 14 -8.33 55.15 11.61
CA GLN A 14 -7.74 53.92 11.07
C GLN A 14 -7.75 54.00 9.53
N ALA A 15 -6.63 54.35 8.92
CA ALA A 15 -6.45 54.22 7.47
C ALA A 15 -6.03 52.80 7.12
N TYR A 16 -6.90 52.05 6.42
CA TYR A 16 -6.56 50.78 5.79
C TYR A 16 -5.66 51.05 4.57
N ILE A 17 -4.36 50.81 4.71
CA ILE A 17 -3.42 50.79 3.58
C ILE A 17 -3.42 49.37 3.02
N TYR A 18 -3.94 49.22 1.80
CA TYR A 18 -3.67 48.07 0.94
C TYR A 18 -2.18 48.10 0.56
N ALA A 19 -1.39 47.17 1.10
CA ALA A 19 -0.02 46.97 0.67
C ALA A 19 0.00 46.30 -0.71
N PHE A 20 0.21 47.11 -1.75
CA PHE A 20 0.80 46.63 -3.00
C PHE A 20 2.23 46.17 -2.69
N VAL A 21 2.55 44.92 -3.00
CA VAL A 21 3.91 44.39 -2.86
C VAL A 21 4.72 44.88 -4.04
N ASP A 22 5.53 45.90 -3.78
CA ASP A 22 6.56 46.42 -4.67
C ASP A 22 7.70 45.39 -4.76
N ASN A 23 8.04 44.97 -5.97
CA ASN A 23 8.93 43.84 -6.24
C ASN A 23 10.30 44.31 -6.72
N SER A 24 10.86 45.31 -6.03
CA SER A 24 12.21 45.80 -6.25
C SER A 24 12.88 46.18 -4.93
N ASN A 25 13.39 45.18 -4.22
CA ASN A 25 14.35 45.38 -3.14
C ASN A 25 15.43 44.28 -3.24
N PRO A 26 16.72 44.59 -3.05
CA PRO A 26 17.80 43.62 -3.16
C PRO A 26 17.58 42.54 -2.08
N THR A 27 17.23 41.34 -2.52
CA THR A 27 16.78 40.24 -1.66
C THR A 27 17.82 39.92 -0.59
N ASN A 28 17.44 40.05 0.68
CA ASN A 28 18.26 39.63 1.80
C ASN A 28 18.49 38.12 1.69
N CYS A 29 19.74 37.70 1.48
CA CYS A 29 20.09 36.31 1.26
C CYS A 29 19.57 35.38 2.38
N LYS A 30 19.42 35.90 3.61
CA LYS A 30 18.92 35.14 4.77
C LYS A 30 17.45 34.72 4.67
N GLU A 31 16.67 35.33 3.78
CA GLU A 31 15.27 34.94 3.54
C GLU A 31 15.18 33.60 2.80
N CYS A 32 16.14 33.32 1.94
CA CYS A 32 16.20 32.09 1.16
C CYS A 32 17.20 31.10 1.73
N HIS A 33 18.27 31.56 2.39
CA HIS A 33 19.38 30.75 2.84
C HIS A 33 19.48 30.68 4.37
N THR A 34 19.65 29.46 4.90
CA THR A 34 19.93 29.17 6.32
C THR A 34 21.38 29.46 6.71
N CYS A 35 22.27 29.63 5.73
CA CYS A 35 23.69 29.92 5.96
C CYS A 35 24.07 31.30 5.41
N ASP A 36 25.02 31.96 6.08
CA ASP A 36 25.42 33.34 5.76
C ASP A 36 26.22 33.46 4.45
N LYS A 37 26.75 32.35 3.91
CA LYS A 37 27.58 32.32 2.68
C LYS A 37 27.22 31.11 1.81
N PRO A 38 26.11 31.15 1.06
CA PRO A 38 25.74 30.06 0.16
C PRO A 38 26.75 29.94 -0.98
N SER A 39 26.98 28.71 -1.46
CA SER A 39 27.80 28.43 -2.64
C SER A 39 27.04 27.61 -3.67
N THR A 40 27.53 27.54 -4.89
CA THR A 40 26.93 26.69 -5.95
C THR A 40 27.00 25.21 -5.62
N GLN A 41 27.90 24.79 -4.71
CA GLN A 41 27.96 23.43 -4.19
C GLN A 41 27.13 23.21 -2.91
N ALA A 42 26.87 24.26 -2.14
CA ALA A 42 26.12 24.21 -0.88
C ALA A 42 25.13 25.37 -0.80
N LEU A 43 23.94 25.15 -1.37
CA LEU A 43 22.91 26.17 -1.52
C LEU A 43 22.21 26.54 -0.20
N CYS A 44 22.30 25.75 0.88
CA CYS A 44 21.76 26.08 2.20
C CYS A 44 20.32 26.68 2.21
N LEU A 45 19.38 26.22 1.38
CA LEU A 45 18.07 26.87 1.30
C LEU A 45 17.21 26.55 2.54
N HIS A 46 16.43 27.53 3.02
CA HIS A 46 15.37 27.27 4.00
C HIS A 46 14.42 26.20 3.44
N PRO A 47 13.95 25.24 4.27
CA PRO A 47 12.93 24.30 3.84
C PRO A 47 11.70 25.08 3.37
N CYS A 48 11.23 24.81 2.15
CA CYS A 48 10.07 25.51 1.60
C CYS A 48 8.84 25.25 2.48
N PRO A 49 8.16 26.29 3.01
CA PRO A 49 6.99 26.12 3.89
C PRO A 49 5.85 25.30 3.26
N ARG A 50 5.84 25.17 1.92
CA ARG A 50 4.85 24.37 1.19
C ARG A 50 4.90 22.87 1.52
N HIS A 51 6.00 22.35 2.05
CA HIS A 51 6.06 20.95 2.48
C HIS A 51 5.30 20.67 3.79
N GLU A 52 5.10 21.68 4.65
CA GLU A 52 4.39 21.49 5.92
C GLU A 52 2.86 21.51 5.78
N THR A 53 2.32 22.01 4.66
CA THR A 53 0.85 21.99 4.40
C THR A 53 0.27 20.60 4.10
N THR A 54 1.06 19.52 4.18
CA THR A 54 0.70 18.16 3.77
C THR A 54 -0.03 17.36 4.85
N ASN A 55 -1.11 17.90 5.44
CA ASN A 55 -1.95 17.18 6.41
C ASN A 55 -2.95 16.20 5.77
N SER A 56 -2.81 15.88 4.49
CA SER A 56 -3.63 14.88 3.80
C SER A 56 -3.44 13.45 4.32
N ASN A 57 -2.35 13.19 5.06
CA ASN A 57 -2.09 11.90 5.72
C ASN A 57 -3.06 11.55 6.86
N LYS A 58 -3.93 12.48 7.28
CA LYS A 58 -4.94 12.25 8.33
C LYS A 58 -6.32 11.85 7.79
N HIS A 59 -6.54 11.91 6.48
CA HIS A 59 -7.81 11.60 5.84
C HIS A 59 -7.83 10.17 5.30
N ASN A 60 -8.98 9.50 5.41
CA ASN A 60 -9.18 8.15 4.89
C ASN A 60 -9.84 8.14 3.51
N LEU A 61 -9.61 7.08 2.74
CA LEU A 61 -10.24 6.84 1.42
C LEU A 61 -11.78 6.94 1.45
N SER A 62 -12.41 6.57 2.57
CA SER A 62 -13.86 6.62 2.77
C SER A 62 -14.43 8.03 2.84
N GLU A 63 -13.61 9.02 3.19
CA GLU A 63 -14.00 10.44 3.30
C GLU A 63 -14.04 11.14 1.93
N GLY A 64 -13.36 10.57 0.94
CA GLY A 64 -13.39 11.05 -0.44
C GLY A 64 -14.72 10.75 -1.14
N PRO A 65 -15.06 11.54 -2.16
CA PRO A 65 -16.24 11.27 -2.97
C PRO A 65 -16.13 9.90 -3.67
N GLY A 66 -17.27 9.32 -4.03
CA GLY A 66 -17.34 8.12 -4.86
C GLY A 66 -17.11 8.46 -6.33
N ILE A 67 -18.11 8.19 -7.16
CA ILE A 67 -18.09 8.58 -8.57
C ILE A 67 -18.46 10.06 -8.69
N VAL A 68 -17.61 10.83 -9.39
CA VAL A 68 -17.79 12.25 -9.67
C VAL A 68 -17.95 12.42 -11.19
N PHE A 69 -18.91 13.24 -11.61
CA PHE A 69 -19.07 13.59 -13.02
C PHE A 69 -18.57 15.02 -13.27
N PHE A 70 -17.71 15.21 -14.27
CA PHE A 70 -17.20 16.53 -14.65
C PHE A 70 -18.14 17.22 -15.63
N LYS A 71 -19.32 17.62 -15.15
CA LYS A 71 -20.39 18.21 -15.97
C LYS A 71 -20.13 19.68 -16.32
N ASP A 72 -19.51 20.42 -15.41
CA ASP A 72 -19.46 21.90 -15.44
C ASP A 72 -18.59 22.49 -16.57
N ILE A 73 -17.83 21.63 -17.27
CA ILE A 73 -16.90 22.00 -18.35
C ILE A 73 -17.09 21.17 -19.62
N ALA A 74 -18.11 20.30 -19.64
CA ALA A 74 -18.42 19.42 -20.76
C ALA A 74 -19.26 20.18 -21.80
N GLU A 75 -18.60 20.79 -22.79
CA GLU A 75 -19.27 21.53 -23.87
C GLU A 75 -19.35 20.75 -25.18
N HIS A 76 -18.29 20.00 -25.53
CA HIS A 76 -18.14 19.34 -26.83
C HIS A 76 -18.04 17.81 -26.73
N PHE A 77 -17.91 17.28 -25.52
CA PHE A 77 -17.77 15.85 -25.25
C PHE A 77 -18.69 15.49 -24.09
N THR A 78 -19.03 14.21 -23.96
CA THR A 78 -19.75 13.72 -22.78
C THR A 78 -18.97 14.03 -21.50
N PRO A 79 -19.68 14.27 -20.38
CA PRO A 79 -19.03 14.47 -19.09
C PRO A 79 -18.19 13.24 -18.70
N VAL A 80 -16.94 13.49 -18.27
CA VAL A 80 -16.07 12.43 -17.76
C VAL A 80 -16.65 11.88 -16.46
N LYS A 81 -16.82 10.56 -16.41
CA LYS A 81 -17.13 9.81 -15.19
C LYS A 81 -15.83 9.43 -14.48
N PHE A 82 -15.55 10.08 -13.36
CA PHE A 82 -14.33 9.87 -12.59
C PHE A 82 -14.63 9.10 -11.30
N ASP A 83 -14.04 7.91 -11.14
CA ASP A 83 -14.10 7.16 -9.88
C ASP A 83 -12.98 7.63 -8.94
N HIS A 84 -13.30 8.53 -8.01
CA HIS A 84 -12.31 9.08 -7.10
C HIS A 84 -11.76 8.02 -6.13
N ARG A 85 -12.58 7.07 -5.66
CA ARG A 85 -12.12 6.03 -4.72
C ARG A 85 -11.13 5.09 -5.37
N ALA A 86 -11.40 4.65 -6.60
CA ALA A 86 -10.46 3.83 -7.34
C ALA A 86 -9.12 4.56 -7.57
N HIS A 87 -9.17 5.83 -7.97
CA HIS A 87 -7.94 6.60 -8.22
C HIS A 87 -7.15 6.90 -6.94
N ALA A 88 -7.83 7.20 -5.83
CA ALA A 88 -7.19 7.41 -4.55
C ALA A 88 -6.58 6.10 -3.99
N ASP A 89 -7.23 4.95 -4.18
CA ASP A 89 -6.69 3.65 -3.79
C ASP A 89 -5.44 3.31 -4.63
N MET A 90 -5.49 3.55 -5.94
CA MET A 90 -4.32 3.42 -6.82
C MET A 90 -3.16 4.32 -6.39
N SER A 91 -3.43 5.59 -6.05
CA SER A 91 -2.37 6.53 -5.64
C SER A 91 -1.86 6.28 -4.21
N SER A 92 -2.61 5.55 -3.39
CA SER A 92 -2.22 5.18 -2.01
C SER A 92 -0.99 4.26 -1.94
N LEU A 93 -0.60 3.67 -3.07
CA LEU A 93 0.61 2.87 -3.21
C LEU A 93 1.89 3.72 -3.39
N GLY A 94 1.77 5.02 -3.69
CA GLY A 94 2.90 5.95 -3.83
C GLY A 94 3.20 6.77 -2.57
N VAL A 95 4.39 7.37 -2.50
CA VAL A 95 4.83 8.20 -1.33
C VAL A 95 3.89 9.37 -1.07
N GLU A 96 3.34 9.96 -2.13
CA GLU A 96 2.58 11.21 -2.02
C GLU A 96 1.07 11.00 -1.79
N LYS A 97 0.54 9.76 -1.94
CA LYS A 97 -0.87 9.39 -1.66
C LYS A 97 -1.89 10.38 -2.26
N CYS A 98 -2.58 11.13 -1.40
CA CYS A 98 -3.54 12.16 -1.77
C CYS A 98 -2.85 13.38 -2.41
N ASN A 99 -1.61 13.68 -2.00
CA ASN A 99 -0.83 14.80 -2.52
C ASN A 99 -0.39 14.61 -3.97
N PHE A 100 -0.48 13.38 -4.48
CA PHE A 100 -0.26 13.10 -5.90
C PHE A 100 -1.22 13.90 -6.79
N CYS A 101 -2.46 14.13 -6.32
CA CYS A 101 -3.48 14.91 -7.03
C CYS A 101 -3.82 16.22 -6.32
N HIS A 102 -3.88 16.22 -4.98
CA HIS A 102 -4.26 17.38 -4.18
C HIS A 102 -3.04 18.15 -3.70
N HIS A 103 -2.84 19.33 -4.26
CA HIS A 103 -1.70 20.19 -3.96
C HIS A 103 -2.17 21.45 -3.24
N PHE A 104 -1.30 22.00 -2.38
CA PHE A 104 -1.56 23.21 -1.58
C PHE A 104 -2.85 23.10 -0.74
N THR A 105 -3.08 21.93 -0.18
CA THR A 105 -4.26 21.60 0.63
C THR A 105 -4.16 22.23 2.02
N PRO A 106 -5.14 23.03 2.47
CA PRO A 106 -5.18 23.55 3.83
C PRO A 106 -5.27 22.42 4.87
N PRO A 107 -4.79 22.63 6.11
CA PRO A 107 -4.95 21.67 7.19
C PRO A 107 -6.43 21.31 7.42
N GLY A 108 -6.74 20.01 7.37
CA GLY A 108 -8.05 19.46 7.75
C GLY A 108 -9.14 19.49 6.67
N LYS A 109 -8.85 19.96 5.44
CA LYS A 109 -9.81 19.91 4.33
C LYS A 109 -9.11 19.63 3.01
N ILE A 110 -9.51 18.55 2.33
CA ILE A 110 -9.13 18.27 0.95
C ILE A 110 -10.16 18.89 0.00
N GLN A 111 -9.80 19.98 -0.68
CA GLN A 111 -10.69 20.68 -1.61
C GLN A 111 -10.66 20.07 -3.03
N PRO A 112 -11.78 20.12 -3.78
CA PRO A 112 -11.80 19.77 -5.19
C PRO A 112 -11.07 20.83 -6.03
N CYS A 113 -10.63 20.43 -7.23
CA CYS A 113 -9.87 21.29 -8.15
C CYS A 113 -10.59 22.62 -8.44
N ARG A 114 -11.92 22.57 -8.58
CA ARG A 114 -12.77 23.72 -8.91
C ARG A 114 -12.76 24.85 -7.88
N ASP A 115 -12.37 24.57 -6.64
CA ASP A 115 -12.31 25.59 -5.58
C ASP A 115 -11.16 26.59 -5.83
N CYS A 116 -10.18 26.23 -6.66
CA CYS A 116 -9.04 27.09 -6.99
C CYS A 116 -8.80 27.25 -8.50
N HIS A 117 -9.18 26.26 -9.32
CA HIS A 117 -9.10 26.31 -10.77
C HIS A 117 -10.48 26.71 -11.34
N THR A 118 -10.62 27.98 -11.70
CA THR A 118 -11.80 28.54 -12.35
C THR A 118 -11.98 28.00 -13.77
N LYS A 119 -13.17 28.12 -14.36
CA LYS A 119 -13.45 27.62 -15.73
C LYS A 119 -12.40 28.09 -16.74
N ASN A 120 -12.06 29.38 -16.71
CA ASN A 120 -11.03 30.02 -17.52
C ASN A 120 -9.98 30.69 -16.61
N SER A 121 -8.72 30.69 -17.04
CA SER A 121 -7.62 31.40 -16.38
C SER A 121 -6.53 31.69 -17.40
N GLU A 122 -5.98 32.90 -17.37
CA GLU A 122 -4.81 33.30 -18.16
C GLU A 122 -3.50 33.06 -17.41
N ASP A 123 -3.57 32.80 -16.10
CA ASP A 123 -2.39 32.47 -15.29
C ASP A 123 -1.98 31.01 -15.54
N LEU A 124 -0.88 30.83 -16.26
CA LEU A 124 -0.32 29.51 -16.56
C LEU A 124 0.14 28.73 -15.30
N LYS A 125 0.41 29.43 -14.19
CA LYS A 125 0.76 28.82 -12.90
C LYS A 125 -0.48 28.26 -12.19
N ARG A 126 -1.65 28.83 -12.47
CA ARG A 126 -2.95 28.31 -12.01
C ARG A 126 -3.91 28.21 -13.20
N PRO A 127 -3.75 27.15 -14.03
CA PRO A 127 -4.51 27.02 -15.27
C PRO A 127 -6.01 26.91 -15.00
N GLY A 128 -6.82 27.18 -16.02
CA GLY A 128 -8.26 26.92 -15.96
C GLY A 128 -8.57 25.45 -15.71
N LEU A 129 -9.79 25.16 -15.26
CA LEU A 129 -10.20 23.84 -14.76
C LEU A 129 -9.98 22.71 -15.78
N LYS A 130 -10.29 22.95 -17.06
CA LYS A 130 -10.02 22.01 -18.16
C LYS A 130 -8.53 21.71 -18.31
N GLY A 131 -7.69 22.75 -18.24
CA GLY A 131 -6.24 22.62 -18.33
C GLY A 131 -5.65 21.88 -17.13
N ALA A 132 -6.17 22.12 -15.92
CA ALA A 132 -5.76 21.40 -14.72
C ALA A 132 -6.07 19.90 -14.83
N TYR A 133 -7.28 19.52 -15.23
CA TYR A 133 -7.65 18.11 -15.44
C TYR A 133 -6.77 17.43 -16.48
N HIS A 134 -6.63 18.02 -17.68
CA HIS A 134 -5.83 17.38 -18.72
C HIS A 134 -4.36 17.22 -18.33
N ARG A 135 -3.77 18.19 -17.63
CA ARG A 135 -2.38 18.07 -17.17
C ARG A 135 -2.22 16.96 -16.14
N GLN A 136 -3.12 16.86 -15.16
CA GLN A 136 -3.03 15.87 -14.10
C GLN A 136 -3.36 14.45 -14.61
N CYS A 137 -4.50 14.30 -15.28
CA CYS A 137 -5.00 13.01 -15.73
C CYS A 137 -4.15 12.44 -16.86
N LEU A 138 -3.91 13.23 -17.93
CA LEU A 138 -3.14 12.72 -19.07
C LEU A 138 -1.67 12.54 -18.73
N GLY A 139 -1.11 13.33 -17.80
CA GLY A 139 0.27 13.16 -17.34
C GLY A 139 0.48 11.77 -16.75
N CYS A 140 -0.36 11.41 -15.77
CA CYS A 140 -0.28 10.09 -15.14
C CYS A 140 -0.59 8.95 -16.14
N HIS A 141 -1.66 9.07 -16.93
CA HIS A 141 -2.05 8.01 -17.87
C HIS A 141 -1.03 7.84 -19.01
N ARG A 142 -0.42 8.91 -19.51
CA ARG A 142 0.64 8.81 -20.53
C ARG A 142 1.86 8.06 -20.01
N GLU A 143 2.24 8.27 -18.75
CA GLU A 143 3.36 7.55 -18.13
C GLU A 143 3.02 6.10 -17.78
N TRP A 144 1.76 5.84 -17.43
CA TRP A 144 1.32 4.53 -16.97
C TRP A 144 0.87 3.61 -18.11
N SER A 145 -0.07 4.04 -18.94
CA SER A 145 -0.68 3.23 -20.01
C SER A 145 -0.14 3.55 -21.40
N HIS A 146 0.61 4.65 -21.57
CA HIS A 146 1.01 5.21 -22.86
C HIS A 146 -0.16 5.56 -23.79
N ASP A 147 -1.38 5.65 -23.27
CA ASP A 147 -2.58 6.04 -24.01
C ASP A 147 -3.18 7.32 -23.43
N ASN A 148 -3.62 8.21 -24.30
CA ASN A 148 -4.23 9.51 -23.98
C ASN A 148 -5.34 9.90 -24.98
N LYS A 149 -5.94 8.91 -25.66
CA LYS A 149 -7.08 9.14 -26.55
C LYS A 149 -8.23 9.80 -25.79
N CYS A 150 -8.93 10.71 -26.47
CA CYS A 150 -10.05 11.44 -25.90
C CYS A 150 -11.15 10.50 -25.38
N PHE A 151 -11.41 9.41 -26.11
CA PHE A 151 -12.49 8.47 -25.81
C PHE A 151 -12.22 7.55 -24.61
N SER A 152 -10.98 7.53 -24.11
CA SER A 152 -10.64 6.81 -22.88
C SER A 152 -11.16 7.51 -21.62
N CYS A 153 -11.54 8.79 -21.73
CA CYS A 153 -12.15 9.57 -20.64
C CYS A 153 -13.54 10.10 -21.00
N HIS A 154 -13.80 10.38 -22.27
CA HIS A 154 -15.08 10.87 -22.79
C HIS A 154 -15.82 9.77 -23.56
N GLU A 155 -16.99 9.34 -23.08
CA GLU A 155 -17.86 8.41 -23.82
C GLU A 155 -18.30 9.02 -25.16
N ASN A 156 -18.33 8.23 -26.24
CA ASN A 156 -18.75 8.72 -27.55
C ASN A 156 -20.27 8.81 -27.64
N THR A 157 -20.81 9.91 -28.17
CA THR A 157 -22.28 10.12 -28.28
C THR A 157 -22.93 9.34 -29.41
N ASP A 158 -22.16 8.72 -30.30
CA ASP A 158 -22.72 7.99 -31.44
C ASP A 158 -22.36 6.50 -31.40
N LYS A 159 -23.41 5.70 -31.15
CA LYS A 159 -23.54 4.24 -31.27
C LYS A 159 -22.90 3.40 -30.15
N LYS A 160 -23.76 2.58 -29.55
CA LYS A 160 -23.43 1.35 -28.82
C LYS A 160 -22.42 0.53 -29.64
N THR A 161 -21.15 0.59 -29.30
CA THR A 161 -20.20 -0.44 -29.72
C THR A 161 -20.23 -1.56 -28.69
N PRO A 162 -20.33 -2.83 -29.12
CA PRO A 162 -20.21 -3.97 -28.23
C PRO A 162 -18.89 -3.90 -27.46
N VAL A 163 -18.97 -4.14 -26.15
CA VAL A 163 -17.81 -4.37 -25.30
C VAL A 163 -17.03 -5.55 -25.87
N ASP A 164 -15.83 -5.30 -26.39
CA ASP A 164 -14.91 -6.34 -26.84
C ASP A 164 -14.04 -6.77 -25.64
N PRO A 165 -14.19 -8.00 -25.13
CA PRO A 165 -13.39 -8.51 -24.01
C PRO A 165 -11.88 -8.59 -24.30
N SER A 166 -11.44 -8.35 -25.54
CA SER A 166 -10.05 -8.35 -25.94
C SER A 166 -9.40 -6.95 -25.96
N ASP A 167 -10.18 -5.89 -25.75
CA ASP A 167 -9.67 -4.52 -25.75
C ASP A 167 -8.97 -4.18 -24.43
N LYS A 168 -7.63 -4.17 -24.48
CA LYS A 168 -6.75 -3.83 -23.34
C LYS A 168 -6.78 -2.35 -22.96
N SER A 169 -7.49 -1.50 -23.72
CA SER A 169 -7.62 -0.06 -23.44
C SER A 169 -8.84 0.29 -22.58
N ASP A 170 -9.69 -0.69 -22.25
CA ASP A 170 -10.80 -0.52 -21.32
C ASP A 170 -10.36 -0.73 -19.85
N ILE A 171 -10.17 0.40 -19.17
CA ILE A 171 -9.78 0.51 -17.75
C ILE A 171 -10.98 0.40 -16.80
N ILE A 172 -12.23 0.43 -17.32
CA ILE A 172 -13.46 0.43 -16.52
C ILE A 172 -13.97 -1.00 -16.31
N ALA A 173 -13.79 -1.89 -17.29
CA ALA A 173 -14.15 -3.31 -17.16
C ALA A 173 -13.12 -4.15 -16.40
N ASN A 174 -11.85 -3.73 -16.38
CA ASN A 174 -10.76 -4.43 -15.72
C ASN A 174 -10.32 -3.70 -14.44
N ALA A 175 -11.04 -3.91 -13.34
CA ALA A 175 -10.42 -3.72 -12.02
C ALA A 175 -9.07 -4.45 -12.04
N HIS A 176 -8.00 -3.75 -11.67
CA HIS A 176 -6.62 -4.22 -11.84
C HIS A 176 -6.52 -5.73 -11.54
N PRO A 177 -6.16 -6.58 -12.51
CA PRO A 177 -6.09 -8.01 -12.28
C PRO A 177 -5.15 -8.25 -11.10
N LYS A 178 -5.54 -9.14 -10.18
CA LYS A 178 -4.78 -9.45 -8.95
C LYS A 178 -3.31 -9.61 -9.32
N ILE A 179 -2.49 -8.64 -8.90
CA ILE A 179 -1.07 -8.57 -9.28
C ILE A 179 -0.41 -9.86 -8.81
N GLN A 180 -0.01 -10.70 -9.76
CA GLN A 180 0.67 -11.94 -9.45
C GLN A 180 2.12 -11.63 -9.14
N SER A 181 2.43 -11.46 -7.85
CA SER A 181 3.80 -11.31 -7.41
C SER A 181 4.57 -12.62 -7.61
N PRO A 182 5.80 -12.59 -8.14
CA PRO A 182 6.64 -13.78 -8.22
C PRO A 182 6.83 -14.37 -6.81
N GLN A 183 6.84 -15.70 -6.67
CA GLN A 183 7.02 -16.31 -5.35
C GLN A 183 8.49 -16.26 -4.89
N THR A 184 9.42 -16.54 -5.80
CA THR A 184 10.87 -16.51 -5.57
C THR A 184 11.55 -15.84 -6.76
N LEU A 185 12.53 -14.99 -6.48
CA LEU A 185 13.39 -14.34 -7.46
C LEU A 185 14.84 -14.74 -7.20
N VAL A 186 15.54 -15.15 -8.25
CA VAL A 186 16.95 -15.57 -8.18
C VAL A 186 17.77 -14.62 -9.02
N TYR A 187 18.74 -13.96 -8.40
CA TYR A 187 19.61 -13.00 -9.06
C TYR A 187 21.03 -13.55 -9.17
N LYS A 188 21.61 -13.43 -10.36
CA LYS A 188 23.04 -13.65 -10.58
C LYS A 188 23.77 -12.32 -10.42
N THR A 189 24.78 -12.30 -9.56
CA THR A 189 25.53 -11.11 -9.18
C THR A 189 27.00 -11.25 -9.59
N PRO A 190 27.73 -10.13 -9.78
CA PRO A 190 29.16 -10.17 -10.07
C PRO A 190 30.02 -10.62 -8.86
N TYR A 191 29.43 -10.89 -7.69
CA TYR A 191 30.16 -11.29 -6.48
C TYR A 191 30.62 -12.75 -6.54
N ARG A 192 31.84 -12.99 -7.04
CA ARG A 192 32.36 -14.33 -7.35
C ARG A 192 32.34 -15.34 -6.19
N LYS A 193 32.55 -14.89 -4.94
CA LYS A 193 32.58 -15.79 -3.76
C LYS A 193 31.21 -16.36 -3.41
N ALA A 194 30.13 -15.69 -3.79
CA ALA A 194 28.76 -16.10 -3.54
C ALA A 194 27.84 -15.41 -4.57
N PRO A 195 27.80 -15.91 -5.82
CA PRO A 195 27.24 -15.18 -6.95
C PRO A 195 25.71 -15.16 -6.98
N ILE A 196 25.04 -15.99 -6.17
CA ILE A 196 23.59 -16.15 -6.20
C ILE A 196 22.96 -15.41 -5.03
N VAL A 197 21.93 -14.62 -5.33
CA VAL A 197 21.03 -14.04 -4.31
C VAL A 197 19.64 -14.58 -4.52
N THR A 198 19.07 -15.20 -3.49
CA THR A 198 17.71 -15.76 -3.53
C THR A 198 16.79 -14.88 -2.70
N PHE A 199 15.73 -14.36 -3.32
CA PHE A 199 14.73 -13.55 -2.67
C PHE A 199 13.36 -14.21 -2.73
N HIS A 200 12.87 -14.69 -1.59
CA HIS A 200 11.54 -15.26 -1.46
C HIS A 200 10.50 -14.16 -1.24
N HIS A 201 10.12 -13.48 -2.33
CA HIS A 201 9.14 -12.40 -2.32
C HIS A 201 7.81 -12.84 -1.68
N GLY A 202 7.35 -14.07 -1.96
CA GLY A 202 6.13 -14.63 -1.39
C GLY A 202 6.16 -14.71 0.14
N GLN A 203 7.31 -15.06 0.74
CA GLN A 203 7.44 -15.11 2.19
C GLN A 203 7.43 -13.71 2.82
N HIS A 204 8.09 -12.74 2.18
CA HIS A 204 8.13 -11.36 2.67
C HIS A 204 6.72 -10.75 2.77
N ILE A 205 5.86 -10.99 1.77
CA ILE A 205 4.50 -10.43 1.78
C ILE A 205 3.48 -11.30 2.56
N LYS A 206 3.57 -12.64 2.46
CA LYS A 206 2.57 -13.54 3.08
C LYS A 206 2.93 -13.93 4.51
N SER A 207 4.18 -14.33 4.74
CA SER A 207 4.64 -14.80 6.04
C SER A 207 5.03 -13.62 6.91
N PHE A 208 5.93 -12.76 6.45
CA PHE A 208 6.38 -11.59 7.22
C PHE A 208 5.40 -10.41 7.17
N GLY A 209 4.36 -10.47 6.33
CA GLY A 209 3.26 -9.50 6.31
C GLY A 209 3.66 -8.10 5.78
N LEU A 210 4.79 -8.01 5.07
CA LEU A 210 5.24 -6.74 4.48
C LEU A 210 4.27 -6.29 3.39
N GLN A 211 3.91 -5.01 3.42
CA GLN A 211 3.14 -4.35 2.40
C GLN A 211 4.04 -4.01 1.21
N CYS A 212 3.47 -3.93 0.01
CA CYS A 212 4.21 -3.61 -1.21
C CYS A 212 5.02 -2.31 -1.05
N VAL A 213 4.40 -1.30 -0.44
CA VAL A 213 5.01 0.01 -0.19
C VAL A 213 6.22 -0.05 0.74
N ASN A 214 6.37 -1.09 1.57
CA ASN A 214 7.55 -1.20 2.44
C ASN A 214 8.84 -1.45 1.65
N CYS A 215 8.74 -2.01 0.44
CA CYS A 215 9.87 -2.24 -0.45
C CYS A 215 9.82 -1.34 -1.69
N HIS A 216 8.60 -1.00 -2.14
CA HIS A 216 8.34 -0.31 -3.39
C HIS A 216 8.05 1.19 -3.26
N GLU A 217 8.63 1.87 -2.27
CA GLU A 217 8.34 3.29 -1.96
C GLU A 217 8.56 4.25 -3.15
N LYS A 218 9.51 3.99 -4.04
CA LYS A 218 9.83 4.89 -5.18
C LYS A 218 9.51 4.27 -6.54
N PHE A 219 8.65 3.26 -6.56
CA PHE A 219 8.33 2.55 -7.80
C PHE A 219 7.12 3.19 -8.44
N THR A 220 7.26 3.56 -9.71
CA THR A 220 6.11 3.90 -10.56
C THR A 220 5.46 2.60 -11.03
N CYS A 221 4.20 2.67 -11.45
CA CYS A 221 3.47 1.53 -11.99
C CYS A 221 4.20 0.87 -13.18
N GLY A 222 4.92 1.66 -13.99
CA GLY A 222 5.77 1.19 -15.08
C GLY A 222 6.91 0.26 -14.63
N ASN A 223 7.42 0.37 -13.40
CA ASN A 223 8.48 -0.53 -12.94
C ASN A 223 8.03 -2.00 -12.81
N CYS A 224 6.73 -2.26 -12.77
CA CYS A 224 6.14 -3.60 -12.76
C CYS A 224 5.42 -3.95 -14.08
N HIS A 225 4.96 -2.94 -14.82
CA HIS A 225 4.15 -3.10 -16.04
C HIS A 225 4.82 -2.59 -17.33
N ASP A 226 6.14 -2.32 -17.31
CA ASP A 226 6.86 -1.91 -18.52
C ASP A 226 6.72 -3.00 -19.59
N SER A 227 6.10 -2.64 -20.70
CA SER A 227 5.89 -3.54 -21.84
C SER A 227 7.17 -3.74 -22.66
N ASP A 228 8.21 -2.93 -22.41
CA ASP A 228 9.53 -3.08 -23.00
C ASP A 228 10.52 -3.73 -21.99
N PRO A 229 10.80 -5.05 -22.12
CA PRO A 229 11.70 -5.75 -21.23
C PRO A 229 13.17 -5.30 -21.33
N ASN A 230 13.53 -4.49 -22.34
CA ASN A 230 14.92 -4.10 -22.63
C ASN A 230 15.35 -2.79 -21.97
N LYS A 231 14.44 -2.03 -21.35
CA LYS A 231 14.74 -0.71 -20.77
C LYS A 231 15.20 -0.75 -19.30
N LYS A 232 15.90 -1.81 -18.89
CA LYS A 232 16.41 -1.93 -17.52
C LYS A 232 17.59 -0.98 -17.29
N LYS A 233 17.35 0.16 -16.64
CA LYS A 233 18.42 1.05 -16.15
C LYS A 233 19.41 0.26 -15.29
N LYS A 234 20.71 0.34 -15.61
CA LYS A 234 21.78 -0.21 -14.77
C LYS A 234 21.71 0.44 -13.38
N ARG A 235 21.63 -0.38 -12.34
CA ARG A 235 21.63 0.07 -10.95
C ARG A 235 23.03 -0.11 -10.34
N THR A 236 23.43 0.83 -9.50
CA THR A 236 24.67 0.69 -8.72
C THR A 236 24.48 -0.36 -7.62
N MET A 237 25.59 -0.87 -7.08
CA MET A 237 25.56 -1.80 -5.95
C MET A 237 24.78 -1.24 -4.76
N GLN A 238 24.96 0.04 -4.44
CA GLN A 238 24.22 0.70 -3.36
C GLN A 238 22.71 0.74 -3.64
N GLN A 239 22.30 1.03 -4.87
CA GLN A 239 20.88 1.10 -5.25
C GLN A 239 20.18 -0.27 -5.17
N VAL A 240 20.91 -1.35 -5.43
CA VAL A 240 20.37 -2.71 -5.29
C VAL A 240 20.15 -3.05 -3.82
N HIS A 241 21.14 -2.77 -2.95
CA HIS A 241 21.07 -3.08 -1.52
C HIS A 241 20.13 -2.15 -0.74
N GLN A 242 19.95 -0.90 -1.18
CA GLN A 242 19.17 0.11 -0.46
C GLN A 242 17.77 -0.35 -0.05
N SER A 243 17.10 -1.17 -0.87
CA SER A 243 15.78 -1.70 -0.54
C SER A 243 15.81 -2.75 0.59
N CYS A 244 16.83 -3.59 0.61
CA CYS A 244 17.02 -4.67 1.59
C CYS A 244 17.61 -4.13 2.90
N ASP A 245 18.59 -3.24 2.81
CA ASP A 245 19.36 -2.71 3.95
C ASP A 245 18.49 -1.94 4.94
N LYS A 246 17.34 -1.41 4.51
CA LYS A 246 16.36 -0.79 5.41
C LYS A 246 15.97 -1.70 6.57
N CYS A 247 15.88 -3.01 6.33
CA CYS A 247 15.55 -4.01 7.34
C CYS A 247 16.76 -4.87 7.70
N HIS A 248 17.65 -5.13 6.75
CA HIS A 248 18.74 -6.10 6.89
C HIS A 248 20.13 -5.47 7.08
N ARG A 249 20.23 -4.19 7.49
CA ARG A 249 21.53 -3.50 7.66
C ARG A 249 22.50 -4.22 8.61
N ALA A 250 21.98 -4.92 9.62
CA ALA A 250 22.79 -5.67 10.58
C ALA A 250 23.13 -7.10 10.13
N ASP A 251 22.66 -7.51 8.96
CA ASP A 251 22.85 -8.87 8.45
C ASP A 251 24.17 -9.04 7.69
N ASN A 252 24.79 -10.20 7.87
CA ASN A 252 25.98 -10.58 7.13
C ASN A 252 25.65 -10.89 5.67
N CYS A 253 26.59 -10.65 4.76
CA CYS A 253 26.42 -10.88 3.32
C CYS A 253 25.91 -12.30 2.99
N SER A 254 26.35 -13.31 3.75
CA SER A 254 25.99 -14.72 3.57
C SER A 254 24.52 -15.04 3.83
N LYS A 255 23.76 -14.14 4.47
CA LYS A 255 22.30 -14.29 4.61
C LYS A 255 21.56 -14.05 3.29
N CYS A 256 22.17 -13.30 2.37
CA CYS A 256 21.59 -12.99 1.06
C CYS A 256 22.35 -13.66 -0.08
N HIS A 257 23.67 -13.74 0.03
CA HIS A 257 24.58 -14.28 -0.97
C HIS A 257 24.99 -15.71 -0.66
N SER A 258 24.87 -16.58 -1.66
CA SER A 258 25.22 -17.99 -1.57
C SER A 258 25.83 -18.52 -2.87
N LEU A 259 26.38 -19.74 -2.80
CA LEU A 259 26.85 -20.49 -3.97
C LEU A 259 25.71 -21.17 -4.75
N LYS A 260 24.58 -21.43 -4.08
CA LYS A 260 23.38 -22.09 -4.61
C LYS A 260 22.13 -21.41 -4.07
N GLU A 261 21.00 -21.60 -4.74
CA GLU A 261 19.73 -21.08 -4.27
C GLU A 261 19.43 -21.49 -2.82
N MET A 262 18.94 -20.53 -2.04
CA MET A 262 18.59 -20.74 -0.65
C MET A 262 17.18 -21.32 -0.55
N ALA A 263 16.96 -22.22 0.40
CA ALA A 263 15.62 -22.69 0.70
C ALA A 263 14.82 -21.59 1.41
N PRO A 264 13.51 -21.50 1.16
CA PRO A 264 12.64 -20.61 1.91
C PRO A 264 12.63 -21.01 3.38
N PHE A 265 12.39 -20.04 4.26
CA PHE A 265 12.27 -20.31 5.69
C PHE A 265 11.16 -21.34 5.97
N ASN A 266 11.46 -22.40 6.72
CA ASN A 266 10.48 -23.37 7.15
C ASN A 266 10.57 -23.59 8.66
N HIS A 267 9.41 -23.52 9.31
CA HIS A 267 9.27 -23.79 10.74
C HIS A 267 9.65 -25.22 11.14
N ALA A 268 9.53 -26.18 10.22
CA ALA A 268 9.99 -27.56 10.41
C ALA A 268 11.49 -27.64 10.71
N ASP A 269 12.30 -26.76 10.12
CA ASP A 269 13.76 -26.71 10.32
C ASP A 269 14.13 -26.30 11.75
N LYS A 270 13.18 -25.71 12.48
CA LYS A 270 13.31 -25.30 13.89
C LYS A 270 12.63 -26.26 14.87
N GLY A 271 12.16 -27.41 14.39
CA GLY A 271 11.54 -28.44 15.23
C GLY A 271 10.09 -28.16 15.65
N TRP A 272 9.41 -27.22 14.99
CA TRP A 272 7.98 -26.98 15.19
C TRP A 272 7.27 -26.79 13.87
N LYS A 273 6.96 -27.91 13.20
CA LYS A 273 6.25 -27.90 11.92
C LYS A 273 4.82 -27.36 12.11
N LEU A 274 4.48 -26.31 11.38
CA LEU A 274 3.12 -25.77 11.31
C LEU A 274 2.30 -26.61 10.32
N ASN A 275 1.26 -27.26 10.81
CA ASN A 275 0.29 -27.99 9.98
C ASN A 275 -0.91 -27.09 9.68
N TYR A 276 -1.73 -27.47 8.69
CA TYR A 276 -2.99 -26.78 8.44
C TYR A 276 -3.88 -26.81 9.71
N PRO A 277 -4.56 -25.71 10.05
CA PRO A 277 -4.66 -24.44 9.32
C PRO A 277 -3.51 -23.45 9.61
N HIS A 278 -2.69 -23.70 10.64
CA HIS A 278 -1.62 -22.81 11.08
C HIS A 278 -0.52 -22.59 10.03
N SER A 279 -0.36 -23.50 9.06
CA SER A 279 0.59 -23.34 7.95
C SER A 279 0.29 -22.15 7.03
N LYS A 280 -0.95 -21.64 7.05
CA LYS A 280 -1.39 -20.49 6.23
C LYS A 280 -1.37 -19.16 7.02
N LEU A 281 -1.03 -19.17 8.31
CA LEU A 281 -0.97 -17.96 9.14
C LEU A 281 0.27 -17.12 8.82
N ALA A 282 0.12 -15.80 8.91
CA ALA A 282 1.27 -14.89 8.90
C ALA A 282 2.06 -15.04 10.21
N CYS A 283 3.38 -14.77 10.17
CA CYS A 283 4.27 -14.88 11.33
C CYS A 283 3.75 -14.06 12.52
N LYS A 284 3.22 -12.86 12.25
CA LYS A 284 2.71 -11.91 13.25
C LYS A 284 1.53 -12.43 14.08
N GLU A 285 0.81 -13.43 13.56
CA GLU A 285 -0.32 -14.04 14.27
C GLU A 285 0.15 -14.80 15.53
N CYS A 286 1.42 -15.22 15.54
CA CYS A 286 2.06 -15.86 16.68
C CYS A 286 3.16 -14.98 17.29
N HIS A 287 3.96 -14.31 16.46
CA HIS A 287 5.11 -13.51 16.86
C HIS A 287 4.74 -12.03 16.99
N LYS A 288 4.66 -11.52 18.23
CA LYS A 288 4.46 -10.08 18.47
C LYS A 288 5.68 -9.25 18.09
N THR A 289 6.88 -9.79 18.32
CA THR A 289 8.15 -9.26 17.82
C THR A 289 8.98 -10.40 17.20
N PRO A 290 9.95 -10.09 16.31
CA PRO A 290 10.79 -11.11 15.69
C PRO A 290 11.58 -11.98 16.68
N GLU A 291 11.88 -11.45 17.87
CA GLU A 291 12.70 -12.10 18.90
C GLU A 291 11.86 -12.91 19.90
N GLU A 292 10.56 -12.60 20.04
CA GLU A 292 9.68 -13.27 20.99
C GLU A 292 9.33 -14.68 20.50
N LYS A 293 9.53 -15.68 21.38
CA LYS A 293 9.17 -17.08 21.14
C LYS A 293 7.73 -17.34 21.60
N PRO A 294 6.79 -17.64 20.70
CA PRO A 294 5.42 -18.00 21.07
C PRO A 294 5.43 -19.33 21.81
N LYS A 295 4.50 -19.49 22.76
CA LYS A 295 4.33 -20.77 23.45
C LYS A 295 3.46 -21.72 22.60
N LYS A 296 3.69 -23.03 22.71
CA LYS A 296 3.06 -24.04 21.84
C LYS A 296 1.69 -24.50 22.34
N GLU A 297 1.30 -24.14 23.56
CA GLU A 297 0.03 -24.54 24.14
C GLU A 297 -1.14 -23.86 23.42
N CYS A 298 -2.16 -24.62 23.04
CA CYS A 298 -3.31 -24.11 22.26
C CYS A 298 -3.95 -22.88 22.93
N LYS A 299 -4.09 -22.89 24.26
CA LYS A 299 -4.66 -21.81 25.07
C LYS A 299 -3.91 -20.47 24.98
N PHE A 300 -2.67 -20.49 24.51
CA PHE A 300 -1.89 -19.27 24.31
C PHE A 300 -2.51 -18.38 23.24
N CYS A 301 -3.05 -18.99 22.17
CA CYS A 301 -3.72 -18.28 21.08
C CYS A 301 -5.25 -18.46 21.13
N HIS A 302 -5.72 -19.67 21.43
CA HIS A 302 -7.14 -20.01 21.48
C HIS A 302 -7.68 -19.88 22.90
N LYS A 303 -8.18 -18.68 23.22
CA LYS A 303 -8.71 -18.34 24.55
C LYS A 303 -10.11 -18.91 24.84
N THR A 304 -10.77 -19.47 23.83
CA THR A 304 -12.11 -20.03 23.96
C THR A 304 -12.00 -21.53 24.16
N GLU A 305 -12.68 -22.04 25.18
CA GLU A 305 -12.84 -23.47 25.37
C GLU A 305 -13.56 -24.06 24.15
N TRP A 306 -12.96 -25.09 23.57
CA TRP A 306 -13.54 -25.76 22.42
C TRP A 306 -14.66 -26.69 22.84
N THR A 307 -15.82 -26.49 22.24
CA THR A 307 -17.01 -27.32 22.40
C THR A 307 -17.40 -27.88 21.03
N ARG A 308 -18.21 -28.94 21.03
CA ARG A 308 -18.79 -29.50 19.81
C ARG A 308 -19.56 -28.47 18.96
N GLN A 309 -20.04 -27.39 19.57
CA GLN A 309 -20.80 -26.33 18.89
C GLN A 309 -19.89 -25.28 18.22
N ASN A 310 -18.71 -25.00 18.78
CA ASN A 310 -17.84 -23.92 18.32
C ASN A 310 -16.60 -24.39 17.54
N PHE A 311 -16.25 -25.69 17.61
CA PHE A 311 -15.08 -26.25 16.94
C PHE A 311 -15.47 -26.99 15.67
N ASN A 312 -14.91 -26.56 14.53
CA ASN A 312 -15.15 -27.16 13.23
C ASN A 312 -13.98 -28.07 12.81
N HIS A 313 -14.19 -29.38 12.79
CA HIS A 313 -13.17 -30.36 12.38
C HIS A 313 -12.76 -30.22 10.90
N ASN A 314 -13.59 -29.64 10.03
CA ASN A 314 -13.20 -29.40 8.63
C ASN A 314 -11.97 -28.47 8.55
N SER A 315 -11.77 -27.62 9.55
CA SER A 315 -10.60 -26.72 9.65
C SER A 315 -9.29 -27.45 9.93
N THR A 316 -9.33 -28.74 10.28
CA THR A 316 -8.14 -29.59 10.44
C THR A 316 -7.96 -30.56 9.28
N GLY A 317 -8.87 -30.54 8.29
CA GLY A 317 -8.85 -31.45 7.14
C GLY A 317 -9.59 -32.75 7.34
N LEU A 318 -10.42 -32.85 8.38
CA LEU A 318 -11.23 -34.04 8.64
C LEU A 318 -12.69 -33.65 8.76
N LYS A 319 -13.52 -34.13 7.84
CA LYS A 319 -14.97 -34.03 7.95
C LYS A 319 -15.50 -35.26 8.65
N ILE A 320 -15.86 -35.13 9.94
CA ILE A 320 -16.41 -36.23 10.73
C ILE A 320 -17.77 -36.65 10.17
N ASP A 321 -18.03 -37.95 10.11
CA ASP A 321 -19.32 -38.49 9.67
C ASP A 321 -20.45 -38.26 10.70
N ALA A 322 -21.69 -38.49 10.28
CA ALA A 322 -22.85 -38.26 11.13
C ALA A 322 -22.80 -39.08 12.43
N ALA A 323 -22.32 -40.33 12.39
CA ALA A 323 -22.29 -41.21 13.55
C ALA A 323 -21.25 -40.77 14.60
N HIS A 324 -20.07 -40.35 14.16
CA HIS A 324 -19.01 -39.91 15.06
C HIS A 324 -19.19 -38.45 15.53
N SER A 325 -19.93 -37.63 14.79
CA SER A 325 -20.22 -36.23 15.16
C SER A 325 -21.08 -36.08 16.42
N MET A 326 -21.71 -37.16 16.87
CA MET A 326 -22.60 -37.19 18.03
C MET A 326 -21.85 -37.26 19.38
N PHE A 327 -20.58 -37.66 19.38
CA PHE A 327 -19.81 -37.88 20.60
C PHE A 327 -19.13 -36.59 21.10
N GLU A 328 -18.99 -36.46 22.42
CA GLU A 328 -18.20 -35.39 23.02
C GLU A 328 -16.71 -35.53 22.72
N CYS A 329 -15.98 -34.40 22.77
CA CYS A 329 -14.55 -34.34 22.48
C CYS A 329 -13.74 -35.39 23.26
N SER A 330 -14.08 -35.63 24.52
CA SER A 330 -13.39 -36.55 25.44
C SER A 330 -13.50 -38.02 25.05
N TYR A 331 -14.52 -38.41 24.26
CA TYR A 331 -14.63 -39.79 23.76
C TYR A 331 -13.52 -40.12 22.75
N CYS A 332 -13.01 -39.11 22.03
CA CYS A 332 -11.94 -39.27 21.05
C CYS A 332 -10.58 -38.76 21.56
N HIS A 333 -10.57 -37.65 22.31
CA HIS A 333 -9.37 -36.97 22.80
C HIS A 333 -9.19 -37.23 24.30
N SER A 334 -8.45 -38.28 24.64
CA SER A 334 -8.38 -38.75 26.02
C SER A 334 -7.38 -38.01 26.91
N GLU A 335 -6.36 -37.33 26.38
CA GLU A 335 -5.38 -36.57 27.19
C GLU A 335 -4.77 -35.39 26.42
N ASN A 336 -4.71 -34.21 27.04
CA ASN A 336 -3.96 -33.01 26.60
C ASN A 336 -4.17 -32.58 25.14
N ASN A 337 -5.35 -32.78 24.55
CA ASN A 337 -5.59 -32.53 23.12
C ASN A 337 -4.56 -33.22 22.22
N THR A 338 -4.08 -34.40 22.60
CA THR A 338 -3.28 -35.21 21.68
C THR A 338 -4.15 -35.57 20.47
N PHE A 339 -3.63 -35.29 19.26
CA PHE A 339 -4.31 -35.57 17.99
C PHE A 339 -4.49 -37.08 17.70
N LYS A 340 -4.17 -37.95 18.65
CA LYS A 340 -4.19 -39.40 18.50
C LYS A 340 -5.51 -39.97 19.01
N VAL A 341 -6.32 -40.48 18.08
CA VAL A 341 -7.61 -41.13 18.38
C VAL A 341 -7.42 -42.64 18.43
N PHE A 342 -8.08 -43.31 19.37
CA PHE A 342 -7.99 -44.75 19.57
C PHE A 342 -9.31 -45.45 19.20
N CYS A 343 -9.38 -46.02 17.99
CA CYS A 343 -10.58 -46.70 17.50
C CYS A 343 -10.93 -47.97 18.31
N ASN A 344 -9.92 -48.64 18.88
CA ASN A 344 -10.11 -49.87 19.65
C ASN A 344 -10.87 -49.69 20.97
N LYS A 345 -11.11 -48.45 21.41
CA LYS A 345 -11.97 -48.17 22.57
C LYS A 345 -13.45 -48.42 22.29
N CYS A 346 -13.87 -48.35 21.02
CA CYS A 346 -15.26 -48.57 20.61
C CYS A 346 -15.41 -49.68 19.54
N HIS A 347 -14.35 -50.00 18.80
CA HIS A 347 -14.37 -50.97 17.70
C HIS A 347 -13.42 -52.14 17.95
N PHE A 348 -13.98 -53.35 18.04
CA PHE A 348 -13.22 -54.59 18.30
C PHE A 348 -12.77 -55.32 17.02
N ASP A 349 -13.07 -54.78 15.84
CA ASP A 349 -12.78 -55.39 14.54
C ASP A 349 -11.37 -55.08 14.02
N GLY A 350 -10.50 -54.49 14.86
CA GLY A 350 -9.13 -54.16 14.51
C GLY A 350 -9.00 -53.14 13.37
N ARG A 351 -10.04 -52.34 13.11
CA ARG A 351 -10.03 -51.37 12.01
C ARG A 351 -8.89 -50.36 12.15
N ASP A 352 -8.17 -50.15 11.04
CA ASP A 352 -7.13 -49.14 10.94
C ASP A 352 -7.75 -47.76 10.70
N PRO A 353 -7.50 -46.75 11.57
CA PRO A 353 -8.02 -45.39 11.39
C PRO A 353 -7.65 -44.74 10.05
N LYS A 354 -6.55 -45.15 9.42
CA LYS A 354 -6.14 -44.63 8.10
C LYS A 354 -6.96 -45.23 6.96
N LYS A 355 -7.43 -46.47 7.12
CA LYS A 355 -8.20 -47.21 6.10
C LYS A 355 -9.71 -47.07 6.30
N LYS A 356 -10.14 -46.92 7.55
CA LYS A 356 -11.53 -46.69 7.96
C LYS A 356 -11.59 -45.50 8.93
N PRO A 357 -11.37 -44.27 8.43
CA PRO A 357 -11.44 -43.06 9.24
C PRO A 357 -12.85 -42.81 9.79
N VAL A 358 -12.93 -41.96 10.82
CA VAL A 358 -14.19 -41.49 11.45
C VAL A 358 -14.97 -40.48 10.59
N GLY A 359 -14.69 -40.46 9.29
CA GLY A 359 -15.13 -39.43 8.37
C GLY A 359 -14.29 -39.38 7.09
N GLU A 360 -14.33 -38.26 6.39
CA GLU A 360 -13.63 -38.03 5.12
C GLU A 360 -12.46 -37.07 5.31
N TYR A 361 -11.27 -37.43 4.82
CA TYR A 361 -10.14 -36.50 4.77
C TYR A 361 -10.33 -35.52 3.62
N LEU A 362 -10.33 -34.23 3.94
CA LEU A 362 -10.44 -33.15 2.98
C LEU A 362 -9.07 -32.86 2.37
N THR A 363 -9.04 -32.62 1.06
CA THR A 363 -7.89 -32.01 0.38
C THR A 363 -7.95 -30.48 0.60
N LEU A 364 -6.87 -29.88 1.11
CA LEU A 364 -6.85 -28.50 1.65
C LEU A 364 -5.73 -27.62 1.09
#